data_AF-B3T9X0-F1
#
_entry.id   AF-B3T9X0-F1
#
_cell.length_a   1.000
_cell.length_b   1.000
_cell.length_c   1.000
_cell.angle_alpha   90.00
_cell.angle_beta   90.00
_cell.angle_gamma   90.00
#
_symmetry.space_group_name_H-M   'P 1'
#
loop_
_entity.id
_entity.type
_entity.pdbx_description
1 polymer ?
#
loop_
_entity_poly.entity_id
_entity_poly.type
_entity_poly.pdbx_seq_one_letter_code
_entity_poly.pdbx_strand_id
1 'polypeptide(L)'
;MSKSIQKFIEGLGWRVDNYSWDGHAHLFYVDEPENLDERFEELRLAFKATSKLGAERTFPMLRRAGDELILVVLPQPTLDYTQNRTNLYLLIATIFTTTWAGSMWWASYVDSNVLEMSWWWLRIIITPDVFFMGFLTFSLPLMAILGTHEMGHYYYAKKHNLDASLPFFLPMPPMIFPFGTMGAFISIREPIPNRRALLDVGASGPIAGLLVAIPVTLLGFWLTERNAVPVPIDSGDSLYLGSSIFFGALGSLSELFYPSSGDYLSHHCGPCRMDRFFCDCPSFNSSWST
;
A
#
# COMPACT_ATOMS: atom_id res chain seq x y z
N MET A 1 7.16 18.82 -35.89
CA MET A 1 6.29 18.29 -34.82
C MET A 1 5.09 19.21 -34.56
N SER A 2 5.30 20.50 -34.26
CA SER A 2 4.23 21.46 -33.90
C SER A 2 3.03 21.52 -34.86
N LYS A 3 3.26 21.65 -36.18
CA LYS A 3 2.17 21.71 -37.18
C LYS A 3 1.30 20.44 -37.27
N SER A 4 1.89 19.27 -36.97
CA SER A 4 1.15 18.00 -36.97
C SER A 4 0.28 17.87 -35.73
N ILE A 5 0.81 18.27 -34.56
CA ILE A 5 0.09 18.29 -33.29
C ILE A 5 -1.05 19.33 -33.35
N GLN A 6 -0.78 20.51 -33.91
CA GLN A 6 -1.81 21.53 -34.11
C GLN A 6 -2.96 21.03 -34.98
N LYS A 7 -2.68 20.45 -36.17
CA LYS A 7 -3.72 19.87 -37.02
C LYS A 7 -4.50 18.75 -36.34
N PHE A 8 -3.84 17.96 -35.48
CA PHE A 8 -4.49 16.91 -34.71
C PHE A 8 -5.46 17.48 -33.67
N ILE A 9 -5.04 18.51 -32.93
CA ILE A 9 -5.86 19.23 -31.96
C ILE A 9 -7.06 19.90 -32.67
N GLU A 10 -6.83 20.59 -33.79
CA GLU A 10 -7.88 21.21 -34.60
C GLU A 10 -8.85 20.17 -35.19
N GLY A 11 -8.34 19.01 -35.62
CA GLY A 11 -9.14 17.89 -36.11
C GLY A 11 -10.05 17.27 -35.04
N LEU A 12 -9.70 17.42 -33.76
CA LEU A 12 -10.55 17.04 -32.63
C LEU A 12 -11.59 18.12 -32.29
N GLY A 13 -11.62 19.25 -33.00
CA GLY A 13 -12.58 20.34 -32.83
C GLY A 13 -12.19 21.36 -31.77
N TRP A 14 -10.88 21.54 -31.52
CA TRP A 14 -10.34 22.61 -30.68
C TRP A 14 -9.86 23.77 -31.55
N ARG A 15 -10.17 25.02 -31.18
CA ARG A 15 -9.71 26.22 -31.90
C ARG A 15 -8.44 26.75 -31.26
N VAL A 16 -7.33 26.69 -31.98
CA VAL A 16 -6.01 27.15 -31.51
C VAL A 16 -5.78 28.58 -32.00
N ASP A 17 -5.68 29.53 -31.07
CA ASP A 17 -5.45 30.94 -31.38
C ASP A 17 -3.97 31.25 -31.55
N ASN A 18 -3.14 30.67 -30.70
CA ASN A 18 -1.71 30.93 -30.69
C ASN A 18 -0.91 29.69 -30.26
N TYR A 19 0.37 29.66 -30.65
CA TYR A 19 1.31 28.60 -30.33
C TYR A 19 2.62 29.20 -29.82
N SER A 20 3.12 28.67 -28.71
CA SER A 20 4.44 28.99 -28.17
C SER A 20 5.21 27.72 -27.79
N TRP A 21 6.53 27.80 -27.77
CA TRP A 21 7.41 26.70 -27.37
C TRP A 21 8.40 27.19 -26.32
N ASP A 22 8.40 26.51 -25.17
CA ASP A 22 9.15 26.90 -23.96
C ASP A 22 10.44 26.08 -23.77
N GLY A 23 11.01 25.53 -24.84
CA GLY A 23 12.17 24.63 -24.73
C GLY A 23 11.82 23.18 -24.39
N HIS A 24 10.86 22.99 -23.48
CA HIS A 24 10.48 21.69 -22.93
C HIS A 24 9.04 21.27 -23.21
N ALA A 25 8.15 22.23 -23.51
CA ALA A 25 6.73 22.01 -23.70
C ALA A 25 6.19 22.76 -24.92
N HIS A 26 5.17 22.20 -25.56
CA HIS A 26 4.38 22.89 -26.58
C HIS A 26 3.17 23.54 -25.91
N LEU A 27 3.03 24.86 -26.02
CA LEU A 27 1.95 25.64 -25.44
C LEU A 27 0.99 26.05 -26.56
N PHE A 28 -0.26 25.63 -26.46
CA PHE A 28 -1.32 26.02 -27.38
C PHE A 28 -2.35 26.85 -26.62
N TYR A 29 -2.63 28.05 -27.09
CA TYR A 29 -3.69 28.90 -26.56
C TYR A 29 -4.98 28.53 -27.30
N VAL A 30 -6.03 28.19 -26.55
CA VAL A 30 -7.24 27.56 -27.10
C VAL A 30 -8.49 28.26 -26.55
N ASP A 31 -9.50 28.40 -27.40
CA ASP A 31 -10.84 28.82 -26.96
C ASP A 31 -11.41 27.82 -25.95
N GLU A 32 -12.10 28.32 -24.93
CA GLU A 32 -12.79 27.49 -23.93
C GLU A 32 -14.09 26.90 -24.52
N PRO A 33 -14.20 25.57 -24.70
CA PRO A 33 -15.44 24.94 -25.16
C PRO A 33 -16.46 24.82 -24.02
N GLU A 34 -17.77 24.78 -24.36
CA GLU A 34 -18.86 24.72 -23.36
C GLU A 34 -18.74 23.53 -22.38
N ASN A 35 -18.30 22.36 -22.84
CA ASN A 35 -18.03 21.16 -22.01
C ASN A 35 -16.53 20.85 -21.91
N LEU A 36 -15.77 21.72 -21.23
CA LEU A 36 -14.32 21.63 -21.11
C LEU A 36 -13.79 20.28 -20.61
N ASP A 37 -14.39 19.72 -19.55
CA ASP A 37 -13.92 18.46 -18.95
C ASP A 37 -14.07 17.26 -19.89
N GLU A 38 -15.23 17.12 -20.54
CA GLU A 38 -15.51 16.01 -21.46
C GLU A 38 -14.63 16.09 -22.71
N ARG A 39 -14.53 17.30 -23.30
CA ARG A 39 -13.71 17.55 -24.50
C ARG A 39 -12.23 17.32 -24.21
N PHE A 40 -11.79 17.65 -23.00
CA PHE A 40 -10.41 17.40 -22.59
C PHE A 40 -10.13 15.91 -22.41
N GLU A 41 -11.04 15.15 -21.80
CA GLU A 41 -10.89 13.70 -21.71
C GLU A 41 -10.88 13.03 -23.08
N GLU A 42 -11.71 13.46 -24.04
CA GLU A 42 -11.65 12.99 -25.44
C GLU A 42 -10.28 13.25 -26.06
N LEU A 43 -9.76 14.46 -25.90
CA LEU A 43 -8.45 14.85 -26.40
C LEU A 43 -7.34 14.00 -25.76
N ARG A 44 -7.38 13.81 -24.43
CA ARG A 44 -6.41 12.98 -23.71
C ARG A 44 -6.42 11.54 -24.19
N LEU A 45 -7.60 10.94 -24.37
CA LEU A 45 -7.75 9.59 -24.89
C LEU A 45 -7.23 9.47 -26.33
N ALA A 46 -7.43 10.49 -27.16
CA ALA A 46 -6.91 10.54 -28.53
C ALA A 46 -5.37 10.60 -28.56
N PHE A 47 -4.74 11.44 -27.73
CA PHE A 47 -3.27 11.48 -27.55
C PHE A 47 -2.72 10.14 -27.02
N LYS A 48 -3.45 9.50 -26.11
CA LYS A 48 -3.09 8.19 -25.60
C LYS A 48 -3.16 7.10 -26.68
N ALA A 49 -4.16 7.14 -27.55
CA ALA A 49 -4.32 6.19 -28.65
C ALA A 49 -3.20 6.33 -29.70
N THR A 50 -2.83 7.56 -30.08
CA THR A 50 -1.72 7.80 -31.00
C THR A 50 -0.38 7.35 -30.42
N SER A 51 -0.17 7.53 -29.11
CA SER A 51 1.05 7.03 -28.47
C SER A 51 1.22 5.50 -28.54
N LYS A 52 0.11 4.74 -28.55
CA LYS A 52 0.14 3.27 -28.71
C LYS A 52 0.44 2.84 -30.14
N LEU A 53 0.24 3.72 -31.12
CA LEU A 53 0.49 3.49 -32.55
C LEU A 53 1.94 3.80 -32.96
N GLY A 54 2.85 3.99 -32.00
CA GLY A 54 4.27 4.25 -32.25
C GLY A 54 4.61 5.72 -32.49
N ALA A 55 3.66 6.65 -32.27
CA ALA A 55 3.97 8.07 -32.18
C ALA A 55 4.64 8.40 -30.83
N GLU A 56 5.40 9.49 -30.78
CA GLU A 56 6.00 9.96 -29.54
C GLU A 56 4.93 10.14 -28.45
N ARG A 57 5.18 9.55 -27.26
CA ARG A 57 4.32 9.68 -26.10
C ARG A 57 4.26 11.14 -25.68
N THR A 58 3.10 11.74 -25.85
CA THR A 58 2.83 13.13 -25.50
C THR A 58 1.65 13.19 -24.56
N PHE A 59 1.74 14.04 -23.55
CA PHE A 59 0.73 14.18 -22.52
C PHE A 59 0.15 15.61 -22.55
N PRO A 60 -1.15 15.76 -22.85
CA PRO A 60 -1.82 17.05 -22.81
C PRO A 60 -2.23 17.40 -21.36
N MET A 61 -2.06 18.67 -20.98
CA MET A 61 -2.46 19.24 -19.71
C MET A 61 -3.15 20.58 -19.95
N LEU A 62 -4.27 20.83 -19.27
CA LEU A 62 -4.89 22.16 -19.25
C LEU A 62 -4.33 22.99 -18.10
N ARG A 63 -4.00 24.24 -18.42
CA ARG A 63 -3.64 25.29 -17.47
C ARG A 63 -4.47 26.53 -17.79
N ARG A 64 -4.95 27.22 -16.76
CA ARG A 64 -5.62 28.51 -16.89
C ARG A 64 -4.66 29.60 -16.44
N ALA A 65 -4.48 30.63 -17.27
CA ALA A 65 -3.68 31.81 -16.96
C ALA A 65 -4.56 33.06 -17.17
N GLY A 66 -5.19 33.55 -16.11
CA GLY A 66 -6.21 34.59 -16.21
C GLY A 66 -7.45 34.09 -16.95
N ASP A 67 -7.81 34.77 -18.04
CA ASP A 67 -8.96 34.42 -18.90
C ASP A 67 -8.56 33.48 -20.05
N GLU A 68 -7.27 33.20 -20.24
CA GLU A 68 -6.79 32.34 -21.32
C GLU A 68 -6.66 30.88 -20.87
N LEU A 69 -7.13 29.97 -21.72
CA LEU A 69 -6.96 28.53 -21.56
C LEU A 69 -5.74 28.07 -22.37
N ILE A 70 -4.78 27.46 -21.69
CA ILE A 70 -3.52 26.99 -22.28
C ILE A 70 -3.49 25.47 -22.22
N LEU A 71 -3.44 24.85 -23.39
CA LEU A 71 -3.17 23.42 -23.57
C LEU A 71 -1.65 23.21 -23.68
N VAL A 72 -1.08 22.65 -22.62
CA VAL A 72 0.33 22.31 -22.53
C VAL A 72 0.51 20.85 -22.95
N VAL A 73 1.27 20.61 -24.02
CA VAL A 73 1.62 19.26 -24.48
C VAL A 73 3.08 18.98 -24.13
N LEU A 74 3.28 18.01 -23.25
CA LEU A 74 4.59 17.61 -22.75
C LEU A 74 5.06 16.31 -23.42
N PRO A 75 6.31 16.22 -23.90
CA PRO A 75 6.90 14.95 -24.29
C PRO A 75 7.12 14.10 -23.04
N GLN A 76 6.69 12.84 -23.08
CA GLN A 76 6.79 11.92 -21.95
C GLN A 76 7.91 10.92 -22.23
N PRO A 77 8.88 10.75 -21.29
CA PRO A 77 9.95 9.80 -21.48
C PRO A 77 9.40 8.37 -21.60
N THR A 78 9.98 7.58 -22.50
CA THR A 78 9.64 6.17 -22.69
C THR A 78 10.17 5.36 -21.52
N LEU A 79 9.37 5.22 -20.45
CA LEU A 79 9.58 4.13 -19.51
C LEU A 79 9.00 2.86 -20.13
N ASP A 80 9.76 2.26 -21.04
CA ASP A 80 9.52 0.89 -21.50
C ASP A 80 9.81 -0.05 -20.33
N TYR A 81 8.79 -0.26 -19.51
CA TYR A 81 8.80 -1.40 -18.61
C TYR A 81 8.47 -2.62 -19.45
N THR A 82 9.50 -3.40 -19.78
CA THR A 82 9.31 -4.77 -20.24
C THR A 82 8.53 -5.49 -19.15
N GLN A 83 7.28 -5.85 -19.46
CA GLN A 83 6.38 -6.52 -18.53
C GLN A 83 6.88 -7.96 -18.35
N ASN A 84 7.96 -8.09 -17.58
CA ASN A 84 8.54 -9.36 -17.23
C ASN A 84 7.95 -9.81 -15.90
N ARG A 85 8.02 -11.11 -15.62
CA ARG A 85 7.47 -11.78 -14.42
C ARG A 85 7.98 -11.24 -13.07
N THR A 86 8.69 -10.12 -13.05
CA THR A 86 9.23 -9.42 -11.88
C THR A 86 8.19 -9.20 -10.79
N ASN A 87 7.01 -8.67 -11.09
CA ASN A 87 5.95 -8.45 -10.09
C ASN A 87 5.52 -9.77 -9.43
N LEU A 88 5.48 -10.85 -10.23
CA LEU A 88 5.17 -12.18 -9.72
C LEU A 88 6.30 -12.73 -8.85
N TYR A 89 7.55 -12.59 -9.26
CA TYR A 89 8.70 -13.00 -8.44
C TYR A 89 8.76 -12.23 -7.13
N LEU A 90 8.50 -10.92 -7.15
CA LEU A 90 8.44 -10.07 -5.98
C LEU A 90 7.28 -10.44 -5.05
N LEU A 91 6.11 -10.75 -5.60
CA LEU A 91 4.97 -11.26 -4.83
C LEU A 91 5.32 -12.57 -4.12
N ILE A 92 5.88 -13.54 -4.85
CA ILE A 92 6.27 -14.84 -4.28
C ILE A 92 7.33 -14.66 -3.20
N ALA A 93 8.34 -13.82 -3.46
CA ALA A 93 9.37 -13.50 -2.48
C ALA A 93 8.77 -12.86 -1.21
N THR A 94 7.79 -11.97 -1.37
CA THR A 94 7.15 -11.29 -0.23
C THR A 94 6.27 -12.24 0.58
N ILE A 95 5.54 -13.14 -0.07
CA ILE A 95 4.79 -14.20 0.62
C ILE A 95 5.76 -15.06 1.44
N PHE A 96 6.91 -15.43 0.86
CA PHE A 96 7.91 -16.21 1.57
C PHE A 96 8.49 -15.47 2.79
N THR A 97 8.92 -14.21 2.64
CA THR A 97 9.51 -13.45 3.75
C THR A 97 8.52 -13.10 4.84
N THR A 98 7.27 -12.78 4.48
CA THR A 98 6.19 -12.54 5.46
C THR A 98 5.75 -13.83 6.15
N THR A 99 5.72 -14.97 5.45
CA THR A 99 5.46 -16.27 6.09
C THR A 99 6.56 -16.62 7.06
N TRP A 100 7.82 -16.39 6.68
CA TRP A 100 8.94 -16.61 7.57
C TRP A 100 8.84 -15.76 8.83
N ALA A 101 8.54 -14.46 8.69
CA ALA A 101 8.26 -13.57 9.82
C ALA A 101 7.10 -14.10 10.70
N GLY A 102 5.97 -14.43 10.09
CA GLY A 102 4.80 -14.99 10.76
C GLY A 102 5.11 -16.27 11.54
N SER A 103 5.97 -17.11 11.00
CA SER A 103 6.40 -18.36 11.62
C SER A 103 7.27 -18.11 12.85
N MET A 104 8.07 -17.04 12.86
CA MET A 104 8.81 -16.61 14.06
C MET A 104 7.86 -16.14 15.15
N TRP A 105 6.83 -15.36 14.79
CA TRP A 105 5.80 -14.91 15.73
C TRP A 105 5.01 -16.08 16.31
N TRP A 106 4.60 -17.02 15.46
CA TRP A 106 3.90 -18.22 15.90
C TRP A 106 4.76 -19.12 16.79
N ALA A 107 6.03 -19.35 16.41
CA ALA A 107 6.98 -20.13 17.21
C ALA A 107 7.18 -19.55 18.61
N SER A 108 7.15 -18.22 18.74
CA SER A 108 7.22 -17.53 20.03
C SER A 108 5.91 -17.57 20.79
N TYR A 109 4.77 -17.57 20.10
CA TYR A 109 3.45 -17.65 20.72
C TYR A 109 3.19 -19.04 21.36
N VAL A 110 3.61 -20.12 20.70
CA VAL A 110 3.42 -21.50 21.18
C VAL A 110 4.58 -21.98 22.07
N ASP A 111 5.55 -21.11 22.38
CA ASP A 111 6.81 -21.42 23.07
C ASP A 111 7.45 -22.73 22.55
N SER A 112 7.64 -22.78 21.23
CA SER A 112 8.14 -23.98 20.59
C SER A 112 9.62 -24.25 20.94
N ASN A 113 9.95 -25.51 21.19
CA ASN A 113 11.34 -25.97 21.41
C ASN A 113 12.31 -25.58 20.28
N VAL A 114 11.79 -25.24 19.10
CA VAL A 114 12.56 -24.79 17.93
C VAL A 114 13.36 -23.52 18.25
N LEU A 115 12.87 -22.65 19.13
CA LEU A 115 13.53 -21.39 19.51
C LEU A 115 14.77 -21.59 20.39
N GLU A 116 14.86 -22.72 21.11
CA GLU A 116 16.01 -23.03 21.98
C GLU A 116 17.16 -23.69 21.22
N MET A 117 16.93 -24.07 19.97
CA MET A 117 17.89 -24.80 19.14
C MET A 117 18.82 -23.85 18.39
N SER A 118 20.07 -24.29 18.17
CA SER A 118 20.97 -23.59 17.26
C SER A 118 20.39 -23.50 15.85
N TRP A 119 20.56 -22.35 15.20
CA TRP A 119 20.00 -22.05 13.87
C TRP A 119 18.47 -22.09 13.82
N TRP A 120 17.81 -21.72 14.92
CA TRP A 120 16.35 -21.66 15.03
C TRP A 120 15.67 -20.95 13.84
N TRP A 121 16.25 -19.85 13.36
CA TRP A 121 15.75 -19.06 12.23
C TRP A 121 15.62 -19.87 10.93
N LEU A 122 16.55 -20.79 10.64
CA LEU A 122 16.44 -21.71 9.50
C LEU A 122 15.51 -22.90 9.80
N ARG A 123 15.54 -23.42 11.03
CA ARG A 123 14.74 -24.58 11.42
C ARG A 123 13.24 -24.30 11.35
N ILE A 124 12.82 -23.06 11.60
CA ILE A 124 11.43 -22.62 11.42
C ILE A 124 10.93 -22.87 9.99
N ILE A 125 11.76 -22.67 8.97
CA ILE A 125 11.38 -22.88 7.56
C ILE A 125 11.14 -24.37 7.26
N ILE A 126 11.87 -25.25 7.96
CA ILE A 126 11.86 -26.70 7.73
C ILE A 126 10.74 -27.38 8.55
N THR A 127 10.15 -26.66 9.51
CA THR A 127 9.12 -27.16 10.41
C THR A 127 7.73 -26.84 9.83
N PRO A 128 7.06 -27.81 9.14
CA PRO A 128 5.93 -27.48 8.26
C PRO A 128 4.70 -26.95 9.01
N ASP A 129 4.48 -27.41 10.23
CA ASP A 129 3.39 -27.00 11.11
C ASP A 129 3.52 -25.54 11.55
N VAL A 130 4.69 -25.15 12.06
CA VAL A 130 4.98 -23.76 12.44
C VAL A 130 4.95 -22.84 11.22
N PHE A 131 5.51 -23.30 10.09
CA PHE A 131 5.52 -22.54 8.84
C PHE A 131 4.11 -22.28 8.29
N PHE A 132 3.26 -23.31 8.30
CA PHE A 132 1.88 -23.21 7.83
C PHE A 132 1.03 -22.31 8.74
N MET A 133 1.19 -22.43 10.06
CA MET A 133 0.48 -21.54 10.99
C MET A 133 0.95 -20.10 10.85
N GLY A 134 2.25 -19.86 10.69
CA GLY A 134 2.79 -18.53 10.40
C GLY A 134 2.24 -17.92 9.12
N PHE A 135 2.01 -18.73 8.08
CA PHE A 135 1.32 -18.27 6.87
C PHE A 135 -0.13 -17.87 7.17
N LEU A 136 -0.88 -18.73 7.85
CA LEU A 136 -2.31 -18.56 8.05
C LEU A 136 -2.66 -17.41 9.01
N THR A 137 -1.91 -17.26 10.10
CA THR A 137 -2.23 -16.28 11.15
C THR A 137 -1.64 -14.90 10.88
N PHE A 138 -0.58 -14.80 10.06
CA PHE A 138 0.13 -13.56 9.83
C PHE A 138 0.29 -13.18 8.35
N SER A 139 0.92 -14.03 7.53
CA SER A 139 1.20 -13.67 6.12
C SER A 139 -0.09 -13.45 5.32
N LEU A 140 -1.06 -14.35 5.45
CA LEU A 140 -2.34 -14.27 4.75
C LEU A 140 -3.11 -12.98 5.09
N PRO A 141 -3.39 -12.64 6.36
CA PRO A 141 -4.08 -11.39 6.69
C PRO A 141 -3.27 -10.15 6.29
N LEU A 142 -1.95 -10.15 6.47
CA LEU A 142 -1.09 -9.02 6.06
C LEU A 142 -1.11 -8.80 4.55
N MET A 143 -0.94 -9.87 3.77
CA MET A 143 -0.98 -9.82 2.30
C MET A 143 -2.38 -9.48 1.78
N ALA A 144 -3.44 -9.89 2.48
CA ALA A 144 -4.81 -9.50 2.14
C ALA A 144 -5.00 -7.98 2.30
N ILE A 145 -4.53 -7.39 3.41
CA ILE A 145 -4.65 -5.94 3.65
C ILE A 145 -3.80 -5.16 2.64
N LEU A 146 -2.52 -5.48 2.49
CA LEU A 146 -1.62 -4.78 1.54
C LEU A 146 -2.08 -4.97 0.09
N GLY A 147 -2.45 -6.20 -0.27
CA GLY A 147 -2.92 -6.52 -1.62
C GLY A 147 -4.20 -5.77 -1.97
N THR A 148 -5.17 -5.70 -1.06
CA THR A 148 -6.42 -4.95 -1.29
C THR A 148 -6.21 -3.45 -1.29
N HIS A 149 -5.29 -2.93 -0.47
CA HIS A 149 -4.88 -1.52 -0.48
C HIS A 149 -4.36 -1.11 -1.87
N GLU A 150 -3.36 -1.82 -2.39
CA GLU A 150 -2.78 -1.51 -3.70
C GLU A 150 -3.74 -1.80 -4.86
N MET A 151 -4.59 -2.83 -4.74
CA MET A 151 -5.64 -3.10 -5.72
C MET A 151 -6.70 -2.00 -5.74
N GLY A 152 -6.99 -1.36 -4.60
CA GLY A 152 -7.86 -0.19 -4.51
C GLY A 152 -7.31 0.97 -5.34
N HIS A 153 -6.02 1.25 -5.22
CA HIS A 153 -5.33 2.23 -6.06
C HIS A 153 -5.39 1.84 -7.55
N TYR A 154 -5.08 0.58 -7.88
CA TYR A 154 -5.08 0.07 -9.26
C TYR A 154 -6.46 0.18 -9.92
N TYR A 155 -7.54 -0.19 -9.21
CA TYR A 155 -8.90 -0.15 -9.73
C TYR A 155 -9.32 1.27 -10.11
N TYR A 156 -9.11 2.25 -9.23
CA TYR A 156 -9.46 3.65 -9.50
C TYR A 156 -8.55 4.29 -10.53
N ALA A 157 -7.26 3.93 -10.56
CA ALA A 157 -6.36 4.37 -11.62
C ALA A 157 -6.88 3.89 -12.99
N LYS A 158 -7.32 2.62 -13.08
CA LYS A 158 -7.89 2.09 -14.32
C LYS A 158 -9.22 2.75 -14.69
N LYS A 159 -10.08 3.04 -13.71
CA LYS A 159 -11.35 3.75 -13.89
C LYS A 159 -11.16 5.15 -14.48
N HIS A 160 -10.10 5.85 -14.07
CA HIS A 160 -9.70 7.16 -14.62
C HIS A 160 -8.85 7.07 -15.90
N ASN A 161 -8.81 5.90 -16.54
CA ASN A 161 -8.01 5.62 -17.73
C ASN A 161 -6.52 5.95 -17.56
N LEU A 162 -5.97 5.79 -16.35
CA LEU A 162 -4.55 5.94 -16.06
C LEU A 162 -3.77 4.66 -16.38
N ASP A 163 -2.57 4.79 -16.92
CA ASP A 163 -1.63 3.68 -17.05
C ASP A 163 -0.94 3.40 -15.71
N ALA A 164 -1.47 2.41 -14.98
CA ALA A 164 -0.89 1.93 -13.72
C ALA A 164 -0.27 0.52 -13.89
N SER A 165 0.82 0.26 -13.16
CA SER A 165 1.38 -1.09 -13.05
C SER A 165 0.57 -1.98 -12.12
N LEU A 166 0.82 -3.29 -12.19
CA LEU A 166 0.45 -4.20 -11.11
C LEU A 166 1.22 -3.85 -9.82
N PRO A 167 0.71 -4.24 -8.63
CA PRO A 167 1.38 -3.97 -7.36
C PRO A 167 2.79 -4.58 -7.33
N PHE A 168 3.76 -3.78 -6.87
CA PHE A 168 5.11 -4.22 -6.56
C PHE A 168 5.22 -4.44 -5.06
N PHE A 169 5.36 -5.70 -4.66
CA PHE A 169 5.59 -6.05 -3.26
C PHE A 169 7.09 -5.99 -2.96
N LEU A 170 7.46 -5.39 -1.84
CA LEU A 170 8.86 -5.25 -1.43
C LEU A 170 9.17 -6.26 -0.32
N PRO A 171 9.81 -7.39 -0.64
CA PRO A 171 10.20 -8.37 0.36
C PRO A 171 11.35 -7.82 1.20
N MET A 172 11.26 -7.99 2.53
CA MET A 172 12.38 -7.79 3.43
C MET A 172 12.56 -9.02 4.29
N PRO A 173 13.80 -9.50 4.52
CA PRO A 173 14.04 -10.56 5.47
C PRO A 173 13.55 -10.17 6.87
N PRO A 174 12.95 -11.10 7.63
CA PRO A 174 12.46 -10.83 8.98
C PRO A 174 13.55 -10.35 9.94
N MET A 175 14.83 -10.67 9.66
CA MET A 175 15.98 -10.18 10.44
C MET A 175 16.21 -8.68 10.32
N ILE A 176 15.77 -8.05 9.22
CA ILE A 176 15.94 -6.61 9.01
C ILE A 176 14.64 -5.87 9.35
N PHE A 177 13.49 -6.47 9.05
CA PHE A 177 12.18 -5.88 9.35
C PHE A 177 11.21 -6.91 9.93
N PRO A 178 10.64 -6.69 11.12
CA PRO A 178 9.87 -7.69 11.87
C PRO A 178 8.63 -8.21 11.13
N PHE A 179 8.09 -7.44 10.18
CA PHE A 179 6.90 -7.81 9.43
C PHE A 179 7.19 -8.59 8.14
N GLY A 180 8.46 -8.73 7.74
CA GLY A 180 8.86 -9.47 6.54
C GLY A 180 8.57 -8.76 5.20
N THR A 181 8.17 -7.48 5.22
CA THR A 181 7.91 -6.66 4.02
C THR A 181 7.99 -5.17 4.34
N MET A 182 8.43 -4.34 3.38
CA MET A 182 8.28 -2.87 3.48
C MET A 182 6.88 -2.38 3.10
N GLY A 183 6.03 -3.28 2.62
CA GLY A 183 4.76 -2.94 1.99
C GLY A 183 4.80 -3.19 0.48
N ALA A 184 3.84 -2.59 -0.20
CA ALA A 184 3.69 -2.66 -1.64
C ALA A 184 3.39 -1.26 -2.19
N PHE A 185 3.58 -1.08 -3.49
CA PHE A 185 3.20 0.15 -4.17
C PHE A 185 2.82 -0.12 -5.62
N ILE A 186 1.91 0.69 -6.17
CA ILE A 186 1.69 0.80 -7.61
C ILE A 186 2.54 1.92 -8.23
N SER A 187 2.95 1.73 -9.47
CA SER A 187 3.60 2.78 -10.26
C SER A 187 2.58 3.36 -11.24
N ILE A 188 2.19 4.62 -11.01
CA ILE A 188 1.37 5.40 -11.94
C ILE A 188 2.32 6.03 -12.97
N ARG A 189 2.13 5.70 -14.25
CA ARG A 189 3.09 6.01 -15.32
C ARG A 189 2.79 7.29 -16.06
N GLU A 190 1.57 7.80 -15.93
CA GLU A 190 1.13 9.05 -16.54
C GLU A 190 0.71 10.06 -15.47
N PRO A 191 0.87 11.36 -15.72
CA PRO A 191 0.42 12.38 -14.78
C PRO A 191 -1.09 12.29 -14.56
N ILE A 192 -1.54 12.56 -13.34
CA ILE A 192 -2.95 12.52 -12.99
C ILE A 192 -3.61 13.79 -13.55
N PRO A 193 -4.67 13.67 -14.38
CA PRO A 193 -5.21 14.80 -15.14
C PRO A 193 -5.93 15.82 -14.25
N ASN A 194 -6.63 15.34 -13.22
CA ASN A 194 -7.56 16.15 -12.44
C ASN A 194 -7.40 15.91 -10.93
N ARG A 195 -7.68 16.95 -10.11
CA ARG A 195 -7.68 16.83 -8.64
C ARG A 195 -8.68 15.79 -8.13
N ARG A 196 -9.83 15.64 -8.81
CA ARG A 196 -10.82 14.59 -8.49
C ARG A 196 -10.24 13.19 -8.67
N ALA A 197 -9.59 12.93 -9.81
CA ALA A 197 -8.91 11.67 -10.06
C ALA A 197 -7.78 11.41 -9.04
N LEU A 198 -7.04 12.45 -8.63
CA LEU A 198 -6.01 12.34 -7.59
C LEU A 198 -6.61 11.93 -6.24
N LEU A 199 -7.72 12.55 -5.84
CA LEU A 199 -8.40 12.24 -4.58
C LEU A 199 -9.00 10.84 -4.61
N ASP A 200 -9.67 10.46 -5.70
CA ASP A 200 -10.27 9.13 -5.85
C ASP A 200 -9.22 8.02 -5.79
N VAL A 201 -8.12 8.17 -6.54
CA VAL A 201 -7.03 7.19 -6.56
C VAL A 201 -6.31 7.20 -5.21
N GLY A 202 -6.03 8.36 -4.61
CA GLY A 202 -5.32 8.44 -3.34
C GLY A 202 -6.12 7.90 -2.15
N ALA A 203 -7.44 8.12 -2.12
CA ALA A 203 -8.30 7.67 -1.03
C ALA A 203 -8.68 6.18 -1.15
N SER A 204 -8.74 5.63 -2.37
CA SER A 204 -9.25 4.27 -2.59
C SER A 204 -8.42 3.19 -1.92
N GLY A 205 -7.09 3.34 -1.85
CA GLY A 205 -6.20 2.35 -1.22
C GLY A 205 -6.43 2.24 0.28
N PRO A 206 -6.30 3.33 1.06
CA PRO A 206 -6.58 3.33 2.50
C PRO A 206 -7.99 2.82 2.84
N ILE A 207 -9.01 3.23 2.06
CA ILE A 207 -10.39 2.78 2.30
C ILE A 207 -10.52 1.27 2.05
N ALA A 208 -9.97 0.76 0.94
CA ALA A 208 -10.02 -0.67 0.63
C ALA A 208 -9.28 -1.51 1.67
N GLY A 209 -8.08 -1.08 2.07
CA GLY A 209 -7.30 -1.73 3.11
C GLY A 209 -8.01 -1.72 4.46
N LEU A 210 -8.65 -0.61 4.84
CA LEU A 210 -9.41 -0.49 6.08
C LEU A 210 -10.62 -1.44 6.12
N LEU A 211 -11.36 -1.55 5.01
CA LEU A 211 -12.50 -2.46 4.90
C LEU A 211 -12.12 -3.92 5.11
N VAL A 212 -10.90 -4.31 4.74
CA VAL A 212 -10.36 -5.66 4.96
C VAL A 212 -9.75 -5.79 6.36
N ALA A 213 -9.12 -4.74 6.87
CA ALA A 213 -8.55 -4.73 8.22
C ALA A 213 -9.62 -4.92 9.30
N ILE A 214 -10.80 -4.29 9.17
CA ILE A 214 -11.89 -4.42 10.16
C ILE A 214 -12.25 -5.89 10.46
N PRO A 215 -12.69 -6.71 9.49
CA PRO A 215 -13.05 -8.11 9.76
C PRO A 215 -11.84 -8.93 10.22
N VAL A 216 -10.64 -8.66 9.70
CA VAL A 216 -9.41 -9.35 10.14
C VAL A 216 -9.11 -9.05 11.61
N THR A 217 -9.23 -7.80 12.04
CA THR A 217 -9.02 -7.41 13.44
C THR A 217 -10.08 -7.99 14.37
N LEU A 218 -11.36 -7.98 13.96
CA LEU A 218 -12.44 -8.61 14.73
C LEU A 218 -12.24 -10.13 14.88
N LEU A 219 -11.80 -10.81 13.82
CA LEU A 219 -11.41 -12.22 13.89
C LEU A 219 -10.21 -12.44 14.83
N GLY A 220 -9.24 -11.51 14.81
CA GLY A 220 -8.11 -11.52 15.74
C GLY A 220 -8.56 -11.45 17.20
N PHE A 221 -9.42 -10.49 17.55
CA PHE A 221 -9.96 -10.37 18.90
C PHE A 221 -10.71 -11.63 19.35
N TRP A 222 -11.56 -12.17 18.47
CA TRP A 222 -12.29 -13.41 18.76
C TRP A 222 -11.35 -14.61 19.00
N LEU A 223 -10.26 -14.73 18.21
CA LEU A 223 -9.26 -15.79 18.39
C LEU A 223 -8.47 -15.62 19.69
N THR A 224 -8.12 -14.38 20.06
CA THR A 224 -7.41 -14.06 21.29
C THR A 224 -8.24 -14.38 22.52
N GLU A 225 -9.52 -13.99 22.54
CA GLU A 225 -10.41 -14.25 23.68
C GLU A 225 -10.62 -15.75 23.92
N ARG A 226 -10.76 -16.54 22.84
CA ARG A 226 -10.93 -17.99 22.96
C ARG A 226 -9.70 -18.73 23.48
N ASN A 227 -8.51 -18.18 23.28
CA ASN A 227 -7.24 -18.80 23.66
C ASN A 227 -6.47 -17.94 24.66
N ALA A 228 -7.19 -17.17 25.48
CA ALA A 228 -6.57 -16.21 26.38
C ALA A 228 -5.67 -16.91 27.41
N VAL A 229 -4.37 -16.60 27.34
CA VAL A 229 -3.38 -17.01 28.33
C VAL A 229 -3.22 -15.89 29.35
N PRO A 230 -3.23 -16.17 30.67
CA PRO A 230 -3.03 -15.14 31.68
C PRO A 230 -1.65 -14.50 31.54
N VAL A 231 -1.58 -13.20 31.80
CA VAL A 231 -0.38 -12.37 31.65
C VAL A 231 0.75 -12.87 32.56
N PRO A 232 1.94 -13.19 32.05
CA PRO A 232 3.12 -13.41 32.87
C PRO A 232 3.47 -12.14 33.65
N ILE A 233 3.61 -12.27 34.97
CA ILE A 233 3.78 -11.19 35.95
C ILE A 233 5.06 -10.36 35.70
N ASP A 234 6.00 -10.86 34.89
CA ASP A 234 7.28 -10.25 34.55
C ASP A 234 7.39 -9.80 33.08
N SER A 235 6.33 -9.22 32.52
CA SER A 235 6.35 -8.63 31.17
C SER A 235 7.04 -7.26 31.16
N GLY A 236 8.28 -7.17 31.64
CA GLY A 236 9.07 -5.93 31.75
C GLY A 236 9.48 -5.29 30.41
N ASP A 237 9.12 -5.93 29.29
CA ASP A 237 9.63 -5.64 27.96
C ASP A 237 8.50 -5.61 26.90
N SER A 238 7.28 -5.27 27.29
CA SER A 238 6.16 -5.12 26.35
C SER A 238 6.21 -3.75 25.65
N LEU A 239 6.34 -3.77 24.31
CA LEU A 239 6.18 -2.59 23.47
C LEU A 239 4.71 -2.12 23.51
N TYR A 240 4.43 -1.08 24.30
CA TYR A 240 3.13 -0.39 24.31
C TYR A 240 2.99 0.45 23.04
N LEU A 241 2.47 -0.16 21.97
CA LEU A 241 1.87 0.62 20.88
C LEU A 241 0.59 1.22 21.44
N GLY A 242 0.58 2.53 21.69
CA GLY A 242 -0.59 3.23 22.23
C GLY A 242 -1.87 2.86 21.48
N SER A 243 -2.98 2.71 22.20
CA SER A 243 -4.27 2.41 21.58
C SER A 243 -4.73 3.61 20.77
N SER A 244 -4.89 3.43 19.46
CA SER A 244 -5.59 4.43 18.64
C SER A 244 -7.07 4.43 19.01
N ILE A 245 -7.73 5.59 18.88
CA ILE A 245 -9.18 5.71 19.12
C ILE A 245 -9.95 4.67 18.29
N PHE A 246 -9.51 4.43 17.06
CA PHE A 246 -10.10 3.43 16.17
C PHE A 246 -9.95 2.00 16.70
N PHE A 247 -8.75 1.65 17.19
CA PHE A 247 -8.50 0.33 17.79
C PHE A 247 -9.32 0.12 19.07
N GLY A 248 -9.39 1.14 19.93
CA GLY A 248 -10.24 1.11 21.13
C GLY A 248 -11.72 0.95 20.79
N ALA A 249 -12.22 1.68 19.78
CA ALA A 249 -13.61 1.56 19.32
C ALA A 249 -13.93 0.16 18.77
N LEU A 250 -13.00 -0.46 18.04
CA LEU A 250 -13.15 -1.85 17.59
C LEU A 250 -13.15 -2.83 18.77
N GLY A 251 -12.32 -2.59 19.79
CA GLY A 251 -12.32 -3.37 21.03
C GLY A 251 -13.68 -3.32 21.75
N SER A 252 -14.20 -2.11 22.00
CA SER A 252 -15.52 -1.94 22.61
C SER A 252 -16.64 -2.54 21.76
N LEU A 253 -16.53 -2.48 20.42
CA LEU A 253 -17.46 -3.15 19.53
C LEU A 253 -17.37 -4.67 19.67
N SER A 254 -16.18 -5.24 19.78
CA SER A 254 -16.01 -6.69 19.98
C SER A 254 -16.57 -7.15 21.32
N GLU A 255 -16.41 -6.37 22.40
CA GLU A 255 -16.96 -6.66 23.73
C GLU A 255 -18.50 -6.75 23.73
N LEU A 256 -19.17 -6.01 22.84
CA LEU A 256 -20.62 -6.09 22.67
C LEU A 256 -21.08 -7.46 22.12
N PHE A 257 -20.25 -8.10 21.29
CA PHE A 257 -20.54 -9.41 20.71
C PHE A 257 -19.99 -10.57 21.55
N TYR A 258 -18.86 -10.34 22.24
CA TYR A 258 -18.18 -11.31 23.08
C TYR A 258 -17.72 -10.62 24.37
N PRO A 259 -18.50 -10.73 25.46
CA PRO A 259 -18.13 -10.09 26.72
C PRO A 259 -16.92 -10.81 27.30
N SER A 260 -15.80 -10.07 27.30
CA SER A 260 -14.54 -10.49 27.89
C SER A 260 -14.74 -11.09 29.29
N SER A 261 -14.28 -12.33 29.48
CA SER A 261 -14.29 -13.01 30.77
C SER A 261 -13.11 -12.65 31.70
N GLY A 262 -12.29 -11.63 31.38
CA GLY A 262 -11.15 -11.20 32.22
C GLY A 262 -10.25 -10.10 31.64
N ASP A 263 -9.24 -9.67 32.42
CA ASP A 263 -8.24 -8.68 31.97
C ASP A 263 -7.24 -9.35 31.01
N TYR A 264 -7.47 -9.24 29.71
CA TYR A 264 -6.57 -9.78 28.69
C TYR A 264 -5.71 -8.68 28.09
N LEU A 265 -4.39 -8.83 28.16
CA LEU A 265 -3.51 -8.09 27.25
C LEU A 265 -3.71 -8.67 25.85
N SER A 266 -4.06 -7.82 24.89
CA SER A 266 -3.92 -8.15 23.47
C SER A 266 -2.43 -8.31 23.18
N HIS A 267 -1.92 -9.53 23.35
CA HIS A 267 -0.51 -9.85 23.22
C HIS A 267 -0.08 -9.56 21.77
N HIS A 268 0.69 -8.49 21.55
CA HIS A 268 1.48 -8.39 20.33
C HIS A 268 2.74 -9.20 20.56
N CYS A 269 2.88 -10.30 19.83
CA CYS A 269 4.18 -10.93 19.64
C CYS A 269 5.06 -9.90 18.91
N GLY A 270 6.04 -9.35 19.64
CA GLY A 270 7.02 -8.30 19.29
C GLY A 270 8.36 -8.62 19.98
N PRO A 271 9.53 -8.20 19.46
CA PRO A 271 10.75 -9.03 19.43
C PRO A 271 11.64 -8.90 20.69
N CYS A 272 11.25 -9.46 21.83
CA CYS A 272 12.13 -9.42 23.02
C CYS A 272 13.08 -10.62 23.16
N ARG A 273 13.01 -11.61 22.25
CA ARG A 273 13.99 -12.72 22.20
C ARG A 273 15.02 -12.57 21.07
N MET A 274 15.32 -11.34 20.62
CA MET A 274 16.44 -11.09 19.69
C MET A 274 17.66 -10.42 20.31
N ASP A 275 17.52 -9.67 21.40
CA ASP A 275 18.66 -8.97 21.99
C ASP A 275 19.01 -9.53 23.37
N ARG A 276 19.63 -10.72 23.39
CA ARG A 276 20.37 -11.20 24.57
C ARG A 276 21.74 -10.50 24.72
N PHE A 277 21.92 -9.32 24.10
CA PHE A 277 23.21 -8.64 24.00
C PHE A 277 23.23 -7.18 24.46
N PHE A 278 22.08 -6.52 24.66
CA PHE A 278 22.04 -5.12 25.12
C PHE A 278 20.75 -4.87 25.90
N CYS A 279 20.86 -4.68 27.23
CA CYS A 279 20.07 -3.76 28.07
C CYS A 279 20.12 -4.19 29.55
N ASP A 280 21.19 -3.81 30.24
CA ASP A 280 21.15 -3.56 31.69
C ASP A 280 20.66 -2.12 31.89
N CYS A 281 19.57 -1.88 32.64
CA CYS A 281 19.38 -0.71 33.52
C CYS A 281 18.06 -0.76 34.33
N PRO A 282 17.97 -0.01 35.46
CA PRO A 282 17.49 -0.55 36.73
C PRO A 282 16.01 -0.28 37.03
N SER A 283 15.47 -1.14 37.88
CA SER A 283 14.14 -1.08 38.47
C SER A 283 13.84 0.27 39.15
N PHE A 284 12.81 0.97 38.66
CA PHE A 284 12.21 2.09 39.36
C PHE A 284 10.83 1.69 39.90
N ASN A 285 10.79 1.51 41.22
CA ASN A 285 9.59 1.17 41.99
C ASN A 285 8.72 2.43 42.12
N SER A 286 7.46 2.39 41.68
CA SER A 286 6.48 3.41 42.07
C SER A 286 5.17 2.76 42.51
N SER A 287 5.13 2.47 43.80
CA SER A 287 3.93 2.27 44.59
C SER A 287 3.09 3.55 44.58
N TRP A 288 1.88 3.50 44.04
CA TRP A 288 0.81 4.43 44.43
C TRP A 288 -0.50 3.67 44.54
N SER A 289 -0.74 3.15 45.75
CA SER A 289 -2.07 2.94 46.30
C SER A 289 -2.61 4.29 46.77
N THR A 290 -3.84 4.63 46.34
CA THR A 290 -4.70 5.77 46.74
C THR A 290 -4.20 7.18 46.46
#